data_AF-A0A1I5M395-F1
#
_entry.id   AF-A0A1I5M395-F1
#
_cell.length_a   1.000
_cell.length_b   1.000
_cell.length_c   1.000
_cell.angle_alpha   90.00
_cell.angle_beta   90.00
_cell.angle_gamma   90.00
#
_symmetry.space_group_name_H-M   'P 1'
#
loop_
_entity.id
_entity.type
_entity.pdbx_description
1 polymer ?
#
loop_
_entity_poly.entity_id
_entity_poly.type
_entity_poly.pdbx_seq_one_letter_code
_entity_poly.pdbx_strand_id
1 'polypeptide(L)'
;MRQTGRNFVVSEDFAPIAPQFDIFPTSSVGADVTEYVFAMLSRSHDGFHDRARRLQRKHRRMMYGRETWIGPDGLLMVRPRARGPVLSVRGLFLLLLTLMLGKAALYAHLGPVAYGERVTELEAGGPVERAGAWAMHPGLATQEIASVIAPYLP
;
A
#
# COMPACT_ATOMS: atom_id res chain seq x y z
N MET A 1 15.27 -34.37 39.20
CA MET A 1 14.50 -34.44 37.93
C MET A 1 13.46 -35.55 38.07
N ARG A 2 12.17 -35.20 38.26
CA ARG A 2 11.08 -36.18 38.38
C ARG A 2 10.41 -36.33 37.00
N GLN A 3 10.41 -37.54 36.45
CA GLN A 3 9.55 -37.90 35.34
C GLN A 3 8.14 -38.14 35.87
N THR A 4 7.16 -37.41 35.37
CA THR A 4 5.73 -37.68 35.60
C THR A 4 5.12 -38.01 34.25
N GLY A 5 4.90 -39.31 34.02
CA GLY A 5 4.14 -39.80 32.88
C GLY A 5 2.70 -39.32 32.97
N ARG A 6 2.28 -38.51 31.99
CA ARG A 6 0.88 -38.16 31.77
C ARG A 6 0.35 -39.02 30.63
N ASN A 7 -0.57 -39.91 30.97
CA ASN A 7 -1.32 -40.72 30.03
C ASN A 7 -2.01 -39.82 29.01
N PHE A 8 -1.69 -40.02 27.73
CA PHE A 8 -2.43 -39.45 26.61
C PHE A 8 -3.74 -40.23 26.50
N VAL A 9 -4.86 -39.61 26.85
CA VAL A 9 -6.18 -40.13 26.50
C VAL A 9 -6.46 -39.67 25.07
N VAL A 10 -6.33 -40.60 24.12
CA VAL A 10 -6.80 -40.40 22.75
C VAL A 10 -8.33 -40.48 22.80
N SER A 11 -9.00 -39.33 22.67
CA SER A 11 -10.45 -39.30 22.48
C SER A 11 -10.76 -39.90 21.11
N GLU A 12 -11.40 -41.06 21.09
CA GLU A 12 -11.84 -41.76 19.87
C GLU A 12 -13.12 -41.18 19.27
N ASP A 13 -13.58 -40.00 19.73
CA ASP A 13 -14.79 -39.33 19.23
C ASP A 13 -14.52 -38.56 17.93
N PHE A 14 -13.87 -39.20 16.96
CA PHE A 14 -13.80 -38.69 15.60
C PHE A 14 -14.97 -39.29 14.81
N ALA A 15 -16.14 -38.66 14.93
CA ALA A 15 -17.25 -38.98 14.04
C ALA A 15 -16.79 -38.74 12.59
N PRO A 16 -16.90 -39.72 11.67
CA PRO A 16 -16.56 -39.51 10.29
C PRO A 16 -17.49 -38.44 9.72
N ILE A 17 -16.91 -37.31 9.30
CA ILE A 17 -17.62 -36.34 8.47
C ILE A 17 -17.82 -37.04 7.13
N ALA A 18 -18.97 -37.69 6.96
CA ALA A 18 -19.39 -38.22 5.68
C ALA A 18 -19.44 -37.04 4.70
N PRO A 19 -18.62 -37.03 3.63
CA PRO A 19 -18.69 -35.95 2.68
C PRO A 19 -20.02 -36.07 1.94
N GLN A 20 -20.94 -35.11 2.17
CA GLN A 20 -22.13 -34.92 1.36
C GLN A 20 -21.72 -34.41 -0.02
N PHE A 21 -21.23 -35.33 -0.85
CA PHE A 21 -21.05 -35.11 -2.27
C PHE A 21 -22.33 -35.54 -2.98
N ASP A 22 -23.35 -34.69 -2.92
CA ASP A 22 -24.52 -34.76 -3.81
C ASP A 22 -24.09 -34.37 -5.24
N ILE A 23 -23.30 -35.22 -5.91
CA ILE A 23 -22.72 -34.90 -7.23
C ILE A 23 -23.67 -35.27 -8.39
N PHE A 24 -24.78 -35.98 -8.17
CA PHE A 24 -25.61 -36.45 -9.28
C PHE A 24 -27.12 -36.28 -9.04
N PRO A 25 -27.79 -35.26 -9.60
CA PRO A 25 -29.22 -35.36 -9.87
C PRO A 25 -29.42 -36.33 -11.04
N THR A 26 -29.94 -37.53 -10.75
CA THR A 26 -30.16 -38.63 -11.70
C THR A 26 -31.34 -38.41 -12.66
N SER A 27 -31.65 -37.16 -13.01
CA SER A 27 -32.82 -36.84 -13.83
C SER A 27 -32.51 -35.76 -14.86
N SER A 28 -31.88 -36.17 -15.98
CA SER A 28 -32.22 -35.75 -17.35
C SER A 28 -31.09 -36.17 -18.29
N VAL A 29 -31.33 -37.27 -19.01
CA VAL A 29 -30.47 -37.71 -20.12
C VAL A 29 -30.85 -36.87 -21.34
N GLY A 30 -30.01 -35.88 -21.67
CA GLY A 30 -30.12 -35.13 -22.92
C GLY A 30 -29.62 -33.69 -22.78
N ALA A 31 -28.56 -33.35 -23.53
CA ALA A 31 -28.00 -32.01 -23.74
C ALA A 31 -27.23 -31.29 -22.61
N ASP A 32 -27.42 -31.61 -21.33
CA ASP A 32 -26.90 -30.74 -20.24
C ASP A 32 -25.57 -31.20 -19.57
N VAL A 33 -25.02 -32.36 -19.96
CA VAL A 33 -23.79 -32.89 -19.31
C VAL A 33 -22.55 -32.08 -19.69
N THR A 34 -22.47 -31.65 -20.96
CA THR A 34 -21.37 -30.81 -21.44
C THR A 34 -21.37 -29.43 -20.80
N GLU A 35 -22.54 -28.85 -20.56
CA GLU A 35 -22.70 -27.56 -19.89
C GLU A 35 -22.37 -27.67 -18.39
N TYR A 36 -22.83 -28.74 -17.73
CA TYR A 36 -22.47 -29.04 -16.34
C TYR A 36 -20.96 -29.24 -16.14
N VAL A 37 -20.31 -30.04 -16.99
CA VAL A 37 -18.85 -30.28 -16.92
C VAL A 37 -18.08 -28.99 -17.20
N PHE A 38 -18.53 -28.18 -18.16
CA PHE A 38 -17.93 -26.88 -18.45
C PHE A 38 -18.07 -25.90 -17.27
N ALA A 39 -19.25 -25.84 -16.65
CA ALA A 39 -19.51 -25.03 -15.45
C ALA A 39 -18.68 -25.50 -14.25
N MET A 40 -18.49 -26.80 -14.08
CA MET A 40 -17.64 -27.39 -13.03
C MET A 40 -16.17 -27.04 -13.25
N LEU A 41 -15.67 -27.19 -14.49
CA LEU A 41 -14.29 -26.89 -14.85
C LEU A 41 -13.97 -25.40 -14.71
N SER A 42 -14.86 -24.51 -15.18
CA SER A 42 -14.68 -23.06 -15.06
C SER A 42 -14.65 -22.60 -13.59
N ARG A 43 -15.56 -23.12 -12.74
CA ARG A 43 -15.60 -22.81 -11.31
C ARG A 43 -14.33 -23.27 -10.57
N SER A 44 -13.79 -24.43 -10.95
CA SER A 44 -12.54 -24.95 -10.38
C SER A 44 -11.33 -24.08 -10.73
N HIS A 45 -11.32 -23.52 -11.94
CA HIS A 45 -10.26 -22.68 -12.47
C HIS A 45 -10.25 -21.30 -11.79
N ASP A 46 -11.41 -20.66 -11.62
CA ASP A 46 -11.51 -19.36 -10.95
C ASP A 46 -11.10 -19.42 -9.47
N GLY A 47 -11.56 -20.45 -8.76
CA GLY A 47 -11.17 -20.68 -7.37
C GLY A 47 -9.66 -20.96 -7.23
N PHE A 48 -9.05 -21.61 -8.21
CA PHE A 48 -7.61 -21.87 -8.24
C PHE A 48 -6.81 -20.58 -8.45
N HIS A 49 -7.18 -19.74 -9.43
CA HIS A 49 -6.52 -18.46 -9.69
C HIS A 49 -6.55 -17.53 -8.50
N ASP A 50 -7.68 -17.46 -7.79
CA ASP A 50 -7.79 -16.67 -6.58
C ASP A 50 -6.87 -17.16 -5.46
N ARG A 51 -6.78 -18.48 -5.27
CA ARG A 51 -5.84 -19.07 -4.31
C ARG A 51 -4.39 -18.80 -4.71
N ALA A 52 -4.05 -18.97 -5.99
CA ALA A 52 -2.71 -18.70 -6.52
C ALA A 52 -2.32 -17.23 -6.30
N ARG A 53 -3.23 -16.28 -6.60
CA ARG A 53 -3.03 -14.85 -6.35
C ARG A 53 -2.83 -14.55 -4.87
N ARG A 54 -3.62 -15.16 -3.97
CA ARG A 54 -3.46 -15.02 -2.52
C ARG A 54 -2.10 -15.53 -2.05
N LEU A 55 -1.67 -16.69 -2.53
CA LEU A 55 -0.38 -17.28 -2.18
C LEU A 55 0.79 -16.42 -2.66
N GLN A 56 0.76 -15.95 -3.91
CA GLN A 56 1.76 -15.04 -4.45
C GLN A 56 1.85 -13.73 -3.66
N ARG A 57 0.70 -13.13 -3.29
CA ARG A 57 0.68 -11.94 -2.44
C ARG A 57 1.31 -12.21 -1.07
N LYS A 58 0.99 -13.34 -0.44
CA LYS A 58 1.58 -13.75 0.85
C LYS A 58 3.09 -13.96 0.73
N HIS A 59 3.54 -14.66 -0.30
CA HIS A 59 4.96 -14.92 -0.56
C HIS A 59 5.73 -13.61 -0.79
N ARG A 60 5.22 -12.72 -1.63
CA ARG A 60 5.83 -11.41 -1.88
C ARG A 60 5.96 -10.57 -0.60
N ARG A 61 4.95 -10.57 0.28
CA ARG A 61 5.05 -9.89 1.59
C ARG A 61 6.11 -10.52 2.50
N MET A 62 6.30 -11.83 2.43
CA MET A 62 7.31 -12.56 3.20
C MET A 62 8.75 -12.35 2.68
N MET A 63 8.95 -12.07 1.38
CA MET A 63 10.29 -11.81 0.82
C MET A 63 10.94 -10.53 1.36
N TYR A 64 10.12 -9.60 1.86
CA TYR A 64 10.53 -8.28 2.31
C TYR A 64 10.89 -8.18 3.80
N GLY A 65 10.92 -9.32 4.50
CA GLY A 65 11.21 -9.44 5.93
C GLY A 65 10.16 -10.29 6.65
N ARG A 66 10.63 -11.18 7.53
CA ARG A 66 9.79 -12.09 8.32
C ARG A 66 10.09 -11.89 9.80
N GLU A 67 9.06 -11.83 10.61
CA GLU A 67 9.20 -11.89 12.06
C GLU A 67 8.74 -13.28 12.52
N THR A 68 9.62 -13.96 13.23
CA THR A 68 9.32 -15.24 13.89
C THR A 68 8.85 -14.94 15.29
N TRP A 69 7.63 -15.36 15.59
CA TRP A 69 7.05 -15.24 16.92
C TRP A 69 6.71 -16.63 17.44
N ILE A 70 7.07 -16.91 18.68
CA ILE A 70 6.70 -18.16 19.37
C ILE A 70 5.39 -17.90 20.09
N GLY A 71 4.36 -18.67 19.74
CA GLY A 71 3.07 -18.58 20.41
C GLY A 71 3.09 -19.16 21.83
N PRO A 72 2.06 -18.85 22.64
CA PRO A 72 1.91 -19.44 23.97
C PRO A 72 1.78 -20.97 23.96
N ASP A 73 1.47 -21.54 22.79
CA ASP A 73 1.45 -22.96 22.48
C ASP A 73 2.83 -23.55 22.14
N GLY A 74 3.88 -22.73 22.13
CA GLY A 74 5.23 -23.13 21.72
C GLY A 74 5.40 -23.28 20.21
N LEU A 75 4.41 -22.88 19.40
CA LEU A 75 4.48 -23.00 17.95
C LEU A 75 5.17 -21.79 17.32
N LEU A 76 6.10 -22.04 16.39
CA LEU A 76 6.76 -21.00 15.60
C LEU A 76 5.81 -20.49 14.51
N MET A 77 5.28 -19.27 14.68
CA MET A 77 4.48 -18.59 13.68
C MET A 77 5.31 -17.56 12.92
N VAL A 78 5.33 -17.67 11.60
CA VAL A 78 5.98 -16.69 10.71
C VAL A 78 4.94 -15.67 10.27
N ARG A 79 5.15 -14.39 10.61
CA ARG A 79 4.29 -13.30 10.17
C ARG A 79 5.08 -12.34 9.25
N PRO A 80 4.47 -11.81 8.18
CA PRO A 80 5.11 -10.77 7.39
C PRO A 80 5.29 -9.53 8.25
N ARG A 81 6.48 -8.93 8.26
CA ARG A 81 6.71 -7.68 8.98
C ARG A 81 5.85 -6.58 8.35
N ALA A 82 4.96 -5.97 9.13
CA ALA A 82 4.14 -4.86 8.64
C ALA A 82 5.06 -3.68 8.29
N ARG A 83 5.08 -3.27 7.02
CA ARG A 83 5.76 -2.04 6.61
C ARG A 83 4.78 -0.88 6.78
N GLY A 84 5.19 0.15 7.51
CA GLY A 84 4.50 1.44 7.52
C GLY A 84 4.48 2.10 6.13
N PRO A 85 3.75 3.21 5.96
CA PRO A 85 3.71 3.93 4.68
C PRO A 85 5.13 4.30 4.26
N VAL A 86 5.59 3.70 3.16
CA VAL A 86 6.90 4.00 2.57
C VAL A 86 6.76 5.29 1.76
N LEU A 87 6.94 6.44 2.41
CA LEU A 87 7.10 7.70 1.69
C LEU A 87 8.36 7.59 0.81
N SER A 88 8.17 7.55 -0.50
CA SER A 88 9.28 7.45 -1.45
C SER A 88 10.05 8.77 -1.44
N VAL A 89 11.34 8.71 -1.07
CA VAL A 89 12.25 9.89 -1.10
C VAL A 89 12.24 10.54 -2.49
N ARG A 90 12.09 9.74 -3.56
CA ARG A 90 11.99 10.24 -4.94
C ARG A 90 10.73 11.06 -5.16
N GLY A 91 9.59 10.63 -4.61
CA GLY A 91 8.33 11.37 -4.70
C GLY A 91 8.39 12.69 -3.93
N LEU A 92 8.97 12.66 -2.73
CA LEU A 92 9.19 13.87 -1.93
C LEU A 92 10.12 14.87 -2.64
N PHE A 93 11.20 14.39 -3.25
CA PHE A 93 12.13 15.22 -4.02
C PHE A 93 11.45 15.89 -5.22
N LEU A 94 10.66 15.14 -6.00
CA LEU A 94 9.94 15.69 -7.14
C LEU A 94 8.89 16.72 -6.72
N LEU A 95 8.19 16.49 -5.61
CA LEU A 95 7.24 17.45 -5.06
C LEU A 95 7.92 18.77 -4.69
N LEU A 96 9.03 18.68 -3.94
CA LEU A 96 9.80 19.86 -3.54
C LEU A 96 10.36 20.61 -4.75
N LEU A 97 10.87 19.88 -5.75
CA LEU A 97 11.39 20.46 -6.99
C LEU A 97 10.30 21.26 -7.72
N THR A 98 9.13 20.67 -7.96
CA THR A 98 8.01 21.33 -8.65
C THR A 98 7.51 22.56 -7.89
N LEU A 99 7.40 22.48 -6.56
CA LEU A 99 7.04 23.63 -5.73
C LEU A 99 8.07 24.75 -5.81
N MET A 100 9.36 24.41 -5.82
CA MET A 100 10.44 25.39 -5.89
C MET A 100 10.49 26.09 -7.25
N LEU A 101 10.32 25.35 -8.35
CA LEU A 101 10.20 25.94 -9.69
C LEU A 101 8.98 26.86 -9.79
N GLY A 102 7.80 26.41 -9.34
CA GLY A 102 6.58 27.24 -9.38
C GLY A 102 6.74 28.55 -8.59
N LYS A 103 7.35 28.48 -7.40
CA LYS A 103 7.65 29.66 -6.58
C LYS A 103 8.65 30.60 -7.27
N ALA A 104 9.72 30.06 -7.86
CA ALA A 104 10.73 30.86 -8.54
C ALA A 104 10.19 31.52 -9.81
N ALA A 105 9.32 30.84 -10.56
CA ALA A 105 8.62 31.42 -11.70
C ALA A 105 7.71 32.58 -11.28
N LEU A 106 6.99 32.44 -10.16
CA LEU A 106 6.18 33.53 -9.61
C LEU A 106 7.03 34.73 -9.17
N TYR A 107 8.18 34.48 -8.54
CA TYR A 107 9.14 35.51 -8.16
C TYR A 107 9.71 36.24 -9.38
N ALA A 108 10.11 35.50 -10.42
CA ALA A 108 10.65 36.06 -11.65
C ALA A 108 9.61 36.87 -12.43
N HIS A 109 8.35 36.43 -12.44
CA HIS A 109 7.27 37.16 -13.11
C HIS A 109 6.92 38.48 -12.38
N LEU A 110 6.76 38.47 -11.05
CA LEU A 110 6.38 39.67 -10.30
C LEU A 110 7.55 40.64 -10.12
N GLY A 111 8.78 40.13 -10.19
CA GLY A 111 9.98 40.89 -9.88
C GLY A 111 10.17 41.10 -8.38
N PRO A 112 11.40 41.47 -7.95
CA PRO A 112 11.79 41.48 -6.54
C PRO A 112 11.00 42.47 -5.67
N VAL A 113 10.60 43.62 -6.22
CA VAL A 113 9.90 44.69 -5.49
C VAL A 113 8.44 44.32 -5.23
N ALA A 114 7.67 44.01 -6.29
CA ALA A 114 6.26 43.65 -6.13
C ALA A 114 6.08 42.31 -5.41
N TYR A 115 7.01 41.37 -5.54
CA TYR A 115 6.97 40.12 -4.76
C TYR A 115 7.14 40.38 -3.26
N GLY A 116 8.08 41.25 -2.88
CA GLY A 116 8.31 41.62 -1.47
C GLY A 116 7.06 42.21 -0.82
N GLU A 117 6.37 43.13 -1.51
CA GLU A 117 5.13 43.75 -1.01
C GLU A 117 4.02 42.72 -0.78
N ARG A 118 3.88 41.73 -1.66
CA ARG A 118 2.89 40.65 -1.49
C ARG A 118 3.23 39.72 -0.34
N VAL A 119 4.50 39.41 -0.13
CA VAL A 119 4.92 38.61 1.04
C VAL A 119 4.62 39.35 2.33
N THR A 120 4.90 40.66 2.39
CA THR A 120 4.57 41.47 3.58
C THR A 120 3.06 41.58 3.82
N GLU A 121 2.25 41.59 2.76
CA GLU A 121 0.79 41.55 2.86
C GLU A 121 0.29 40.19 3.38
N LEU A 122 0.91 39.08 2.96
CA LEU A 122 0.62 37.73 3.47
C LEU A 122 1.03 37.57 4.95
N GLU A 123 2.12 38.20 5.40
CA GLU A 123 2.55 38.18 6.81
C GLU A 123 1.57 38.90 7.74
N ALA A 124 0.91 39.94 7.25
CA ALA A 124 -0.12 40.68 7.98
C ALA A 124 -1.48 39.95 8.04
N GLY A 125 -1.63 38.85 7.30
CA GLY A 125 -2.88 38.10 7.15
C GLY A 125 -3.19 37.07 8.25
N GLY A 126 -4.18 36.22 7.97
CA GLY A 126 -4.60 35.13 8.85
C GLY A 126 -3.55 34.02 9.00
N PRO A 127 -3.84 32.98 9.79
CA PRO A 127 -2.90 31.91 10.08
C PRO A 127 -2.50 31.08 8.84
N VAL A 128 -3.36 30.98 7.82
CA VAL A 128 -3.06 30.29 6.55
C VAL A 128 -2.16 31.17 5.67
N GLU A 129 -2.45 32.47 5.64
CA GLU A 129 -1.71 33.49 4.90
C GLU A 129 -0.29 33.64 5.45
N ARG A 130 -0.13 33.65 6.78
CA ARG A 130 1.18 33.66 7.45
C ARG A 130 2.01 32.41 7.18
N ALA A 131 1.37 31.25 7.09
CA ALA A 131 2.07 30.02 6.68
C ALA A 131 2.56 30.10 5.22
N GLY A 132 1.75 30.70 4.35
CA GLY A 132 2.13 31.04 2.97
C GLY A 132 3.30 32.03 2.93
N ALA A 133 3.26 33.08 3.75
CA ALA A 133 4.29 34.11 3.83
C ALA A 133 5.66 33.53 4.26
N TRP A 134 5.65 32.70 5.31
CA TRP A 134 6.84 31.98 5.76
C TRP A 134 7.41 31.08 4.66
N ALA A 135 6.55 30.34 3.97
CA ALA A 135 6.94 29.50 2.84
C ALA A 135 7.42 30.33 1.63
N MET A 136 7.02 31.59 1.50
CA MET A 136 7.32 32.48 0.37
C MET A 136 8.56 33.36 0.53
N HIS A 137 9.15 33.49 1.73
CA HIS A 137 10.41 34.24 1.89
C HIS A 137 11.49 33.83 0.87
N PRO A 138 12.10 34.77 0.15
CA PRO A 138 13.13 34.47 -0.86
C PRO A 138 14.43 34.09 -0.16
N GLY A 139 14.78 32.80 -0.16
CA GLY A 139 16.11 32.33 0.23
C GLY A 139 17.12 32.38 -0.94
N LEU A 140 18.40 32.13 -0.65
CA LEU A 140 19.49 32.09 -1.64
C LEU A 140 19.14 31.21 -2.86
N ALA A 141 18.57 30.02 -2.63
CA ALA A 141 18.17 29.12 -3.72
C ALA A 141 17.09 29.69 -4.65
N THR A 142 16.16 30.51 -4.13
CA THR A 142 15.11 31.14 -4.95
C THR A 142 15.69 32.23 -5.85
N GLN A 143 16.69 32.98 -5.35
CA GLN A 143 17.36 34.04 -6.12
C GLN A 143 18.20 33.48 -7.26
N GLU A 144 18.97 32.40 -7.00
CA GLU A 144 19.77 31.72 -8.01
C GLU A 144 18.91 31.04 -9.10
N ILE A 145 17.77 30.47 -8.73
CA ILE A 145 16.87 29.86 -9.72
C ILE A 145 16.14 30.94 -10.52
N ALA A 146 15.74 32.05 -9.87
CA ALA A 146 15.08 33.15 -10.56
C ALA A 146 16.00 33.81 -11.60
N SER A 147 17.30 33.97 -11.32
CA SER A 147 18.26 34.52 -12.30
C SER A 147 18.45 33.63 -13.53
N VAL A 148 18.32 32.31 -13.36
CA VAL A 148 18.38 31.33 -14.46
C VAL A 148 17.08 31.28 -15.27
N ILE A 149 15.93 31.51 -14.63
CA ILE A 149 14.61 31.46 -15.30
C ILE A 149 14.26 32.80 -15.97
N ALA A 150 14.71 33.93 -15.42
CA ALA A 150 14.44 35.28 -15.92
C ALA A 150 14.69 35.48 -17.44
N PRO A 151 15.73 34.89 -18.08
CA PRO A 151 15.96 35.04 -19.52
C PRO A 151 14.93 34.33 -20.41
N TYR A 152 14.12 33.42 -19.86
CA TYR A 152 13.14 32.61 -20.60
C TYR A 152 11.69 33.08 -20.40
N LEU A 153 11.47 34.06 -19.52
CA LEU A 153 10.19 34.72 -19.33
C LEU A 153 10.13 35.98 -20.22
N PRO A 154 9.10 36.12 -21.08
CA PRO A 154 8.92 37.32 -21.91
C PRO A 154 8.49 38.55 -21.09
#